data_AF-A0A848ELT1-F1
#
_entry.id   AF-A0A848ELT1-F1
#
_cell.length_a   1.000
_cell.length_b   1.000
_cell.length_c   1.000
_cell.angle_alpha   90.00
_cell.angle_beta   90.00
_cell.angle_gamma   90.00
#
_symmetry.space_group_name_H-M   'P 1'
#
loop_
_entity.id
_entity.type
_entity.pdbx_description
1 polymer ?
#
loop_
_entity_poly.entity_id
_entity_poly.type
_entity_poly.pdbx_seq_one_letter_code
_entity_poly.pdbx_strand_id
1 'polypeptide(L)'
;MKTLIDVQIPRAVDQLLAEPPGQSFEAWVFEDELTRRSLETALRAAGVRARLRSAYKPLLHFFLEEVQLTGLTAVTIRTPIHRAASERRFELEAYPLAGLLPGVALRFEVGDELLHYRVLLEHETRRTEHRVFAPNLERRDPLGGAVLAPCGWVRPDPNGPGEPFQTEYETVFAAVFEALAAAPWPAVAPFFDTLSITVETGGIEHRLSYGDECVSTREALHEDLYFSIREYFQRRARLPTSDRTLRLGQVVPDIRSTDGATRLRVTVDPPATKEPCPDGEQVLRQATRPLDPDQIATELGALGGERFDAVSHRGRRVMAAEFSGRNIGLVVTAGQHANETSGVVGALRAAAELKDRGLGFALIPLENPDGYALHRELRVANPRHINHAARFSAAGDDLSSRTDPPFGELQARREAYARTSAVLHVNMHGYPAHEFTRPHTGYVPRDSLQWAIPRGFFLIMHFKPGLRDPATTFLHRLSARMAELPGLRALNESQIRTFEAHLGAVPAPVLNGIVCTLKENPDLILPFALTTEYPDETIYGDAFEFAHTVQMNAVIEAATLLEAGALANCIRP
;
A
#
# COMPACT_ATOMS: atom_id res chain seq x y z
N MET A 1 23.26 -17.25 -9.58
CA MET A 1 22.50 -17.34 -8.33
C MET A 1 23.43 -17.49 -7.16
N LYS A 2 23.43 -16.56 -6.21
CA LYS A 2 24.08 -16.71 -4.90
C LYS A 2 23.01 -16.79 -3.82
N THR A 3 22.95 -17.89 -3.08
CA THR A 3 22.07 -18.03 -1.91
C THR A 3 22.74 -17.39 -0.70
N LEU A 4 22.03 -16.47 -0.02
CA LEU A 4 22.48 -15.87 1.25
C LEU A 4 22.03 -16.70 2.45
N ILE A 5 20.81 -17.23 2.40
CA ILE A 5 20.24 -18.13 3.41
C ILE A 5 19.17 -19.02 2.76
N ASP A 6 19.06 -20.27 3.24
CA ASP A 6 18.01 -21.24 2.88
C ASP A 6 17.79 -22.14 4.10
N VAL A 7 16.73 -21.90 4.87
CA VAL A 7 16.49 -22.52 6.18
C VAL A 7 15.01 -22.84 6.39
N GLN A 8 14.77 -23.83 7.26
CA GLN A 8 13.45 -24.16 7.78
C GLN A 8 13.36 -23.74 9.25
N ILE A 9 12.29 -23.05 9.62
CA ILE A 9 12.02 -22.51 10.95
C ILE A 9 10.79 -23.23 11.51
N PRO A 10 10.88 -23.86 12.69
CA PRO A 10 9.72 -24.51 13.33
C PRO A 10 8.61 -23.51 13.63
N ARG A 11 7.35 -23.94 13.55
CA ARG A 11 6.22 -23.08 13.89
C ARG A 11 6.15 -22.85 15.39
N ALA A 12 5.79 -21.64 15.80
CA ALA A 12 5.63 -21.31 17.22
C ALA A 12 4.52 -22.15 17.86
N VAL A 13 3.44 -22.41 17.11
CA VAL A 13 2.31 -23.23 17.56
C VAL A 13 2.68 -24.68 17.85
N ASP A 14 3.65 -25.24 17.11
CA ASP A 14 4.12 -26.61 17.35
C ASP A 14 4.90 -26.72 18.67
N GLN A 15 5.58 -25.65 19.08
CA GLN A 15 6.31 -25.60 20.35
C GLN A 15 5.34 -25.57 21.54
N LEU A 16 4.20 -24.89 21.40
CA LEU A 16 3.16 -24.82 22.44
C LEU A 16 2.47 -26.17 22.70
N LEU A 17 2.49 -27.11 21.74
CA LEU A 17 1.95 -28.45 21.92
C LEU A 17 2.76 -29.33 22.88
N ALA A 18 4.02 -28.95 23.17
CA ALA A 18 4.90 -29.72 24.03
C ALA A 18 4.64 -29.53 25.54
N GLU A 19 3.65 -28.72 25.92
CA GLU A 19 3.33 -28.43 27.31
C GLU A 19 2.79 -29.65 28.09
N PRO A 20 3.19 -29.86 29.36
CA PRO A 20 2.79 -31.03 30.12
C PRO A 20 1.30 -30.98 30.54
N PRO A 21 0.62 -32.13 30.68
CA PRO A 21 -0.78 -32.19 31.15
C PRO A 21 -0.97 -31.52 32.52
N GLY A 22 -2.13 -30.90 32.72
CA GLY A 22 -2.49 -30.21 33.97
C GLY A 22 -2.08 -28.74 34.03
N GLN A 23 -1.41 -28.22 33.00
CA GLN A 23 -1.10 -26.80 32.87
C GLN A 23 -2.30 -25.99 32.35
N SER A 24 -2.27 -24.68 32.65
CA SER A 24 -3.13 -23.67 32.05
C SER A 24 -2.23 -22.54 31.56
N PHE A 25 -2.55 -21.89 30.43
CA PHE A 25 -1.84 -20.69 29.99
C PHE A 25 -2.65 -19.87 28.96
N GLU A 26 -2.23 -18.63 28.72
CA GLU A 26 -2.62 -17.85 27.55
C GLU A 26 -1.43 -17.61 26.64
N ALA A 27 -1.64 -17.57 25.33
CA ALA A 27 -0.59 -17.25 24.38
C ALA A 27 -1.08 -16.32 23.27
N TRP A 28 -0.19 -15.49 22.78
CA TRP A 28 -0.39 -14.61 21.63
C TRP A 28 0.56 -15.03 20.53
N VAL A 29 0.01 -15.35 19.37
CA VAL A 29 0.75 -15.81 18.20
C VAL A 29 0.26 -15.09 16.94
N PHE A 30 1.05 -15.12 15.87
CA PHE A 30 0.72 -14.49 14.58
C PHE A 30 -0.17 -15.36 13.67
N GLU A 31 -0.70 -16.46 14.19
CA GLU A 31 -1.53 -17.42 13.45
C GLU A 31 -3.01 -17.02 13.43
N ASP A 32 -3.69 -17.42 12.36
CA ASP A 32 -5.12 -17.18 12.17
C ASP A 32 -6.00 -17.82 13.26
N GLU A 33 -7.28 -17.41 13.28
CA GLU A 33 -8.21 -17.93 14.28
C GLU A 33 -8.39 -19.43 14.16
N LEU A 34 -8.52 -19.97 12.93
CA LEU A 34 -8.75 -21.40 12.72
C LEU A 34 -7.62 -22.25 13.32
N THR A 35 -6.37 -21.86 13.08
CA THR A 35 -5.17 -22.51 13.63
C THR A 35 -5.15 -22.39 15.15
N ARG A 36 -5.41 -21.19 15.70
CA ARG A 36 -5.45 -20.98 17.15
C ARG A 36 -6.52 -21.85 17.83
N ARG A 37 -7.74 -21.92 17.31
CA ARG A 37 -8.83 -22.75 17.88
C ARG A 37 -8.58 -24.25 17.73
N SER A 38 -7.97 -24.66 16.62
CA SER A 38 -7.57 -26.06 16.40
C SER A 38 -6.51 -26.49 17.43
N LEU A 39 -5.53 -25.63 17.69
CA LEU A 39 -4.52 -25.85 18.72
C LEU A 39 -5.12 -25.87 20.14
N GLU A 40 -6.01 -24.94 20.49
CA GLU A 40 -6.72 -24.99 21.78
C GLU A 40 -7.46 -26.32 21.99
N THR A 41 -8.05 -26.87 20.93
CA THR A 41 -8.75 -28.15 20.96
C THR A 41 -7.78 -29.32 21.18
N ALA A 42 -6.64 -29.33 20.48
CA ALA A 42 -5.60 -30.34 20.66
C ALA A 42 -4.99 -30.31 22.07
N LEU A 43 -4.68 -29.13 22.60
CA LEU A 43 -4.18 -28.94 23.96
C LEU A 43 -5.19 -29.43 25.00
N ARG A 44 -6.48 -29.14 24.80
CA ARG A 44 -7.55 -29.63 25.69
C ARG A 44 -7.61 -31.15 25.70
N ALA A 45 -7.45 -31.81 24.55
CA ALA A 45 -7.40 -33.27 24.46
C ALA A 45 -6.18 -33.85 25.19
N ALA A 46 -5.06 -33.11 25.24
CA ALA A 46 -3.87 -33.46 26.01
C ALA A 46 -3.96 -33.08 27.51
N GLY A 47 -5.09 -32.56 27.98
CA GLY A 47 -5.29 -32.17 29.39
C GLY A 47 -4.70 -30.81 29.77
N VAL A 48 -4.45 -29.94 28.79
CA VAL A 48 -3.93 -28.58 28.97
C VAL A 48 -5.03 -27.55 28.66
N ARG A 49 -5.22 -26.54 29.53
CA ARG A 49 -6.19 -25.47 29.30
C ARG A 49 -5.49 -24.24 28.74
N ALA A 50 -5.60 -24.01 27.43
CA ALA A 50 -5.00 -22.84 26.79
C ALA A 50 -6.05 -21.91 26.18
N ARG A 51 -5.74 -20.61 26.12
CA ARG A 51 -6.44 -19.62 25.28
C ARG A 51 -5.43 -18.91 24.39
N LEU A 52 -5.62 -19.00 23.08
CA LEU A 52 -4.74 -18.41 22.07
C LEU A 52 -5.40 -17.19 21.43
N ARG A 53 -4.68 -16.08 21.46
CA ARG A 53 -5.09 -14.76 20.95
C ARG A 53 -4.14 -14.33 19.82
N SER A 54 -4.57 -13.37 19.01
CA SER A 54 -3.69 -12.82 17.98
C SER A 54 -2.66 -11.88 18.61
N ALA A 55 -1.38 -12.07 18.28
CA ALA A 55 -0.32 -11.10 18.56
C ALA A 55 -0.41 -9.88 17.64
N TYR A 56 -1.05 -10.02 16.48
CA TYR A 56 -1.22 -8.97 15.48
C TYR A 56 -2.61 -8.35 15.59
N LYS A 57 -2.70 -7.03 15.78
CA LYS A 57 -3.95 -6.28 15.97
C LYS A 57 -4.89 -6.91 17.03
N PRO A 58 -4.40 -7.13 18.26
CA PRO A 58 -5.13 -7.87 19.31
C PRO A 58 -6.48 -7.23 19.65
N LEU A 59 -6.59 -5.90 19.60
CA LEU A 59 -7.85 -5.20 19.83
C LEU A 59 -8.87 -5.50 18.73
N LEU A 60 -8.48 -5.45 17.46
CA LEU A 60 -9.38 -5.79 16.35
C LEU A 60 -9.88 -7.24 16.50
N HIS A 61 -8.97 -8.17 16.75
CA HIS A 61 -9.32 -9.58 16.96
C HIS A 61 -10.21 -9.80 18.19
N PHE A 62 -10.09 -9.00 19.24
CA PHE A 62 -11.05 -9.03 20.36
C PHE A 62 -12.48 -8.72 19.88
N PHE A 63 -12.68 -7.70 19.03
CA PHE A 63 -13.99 -7.40 18.45
C PHE A 63 -14.48 -8.46 17.47
N LEU A 64 -13.60 -9.07 16.69
CA LEU A 64 -13.95 -10.11 15.73
C LEU A 64 -14.32 -11.44 16.41
N GLU A 65 -13.66 -11.78 17.51
CA GLU A 65 -13.69 -13.14 18.07
C GLU A 65 -14.43 -13.26 19.41
N GLU A 66 -14.54 -12.18 20.19
CA GLU A 66 -14.99 -12.26 21.59
C GLU A 66 -16.15 -11.32 21.93
N VAL A 67 -16.32 -10.22 21.20
CA VAL A 67 -17.39 -9.26 21.47
C VAL A 67 -18.71 -9.69 20.84
N GLN A 68 -19.77 -9.66 21.63
CA GLN A 68 -21.14 -9.75 21.10
C GLN A 68 -21.51 -8.40 20.46
N LEU A 69 -21.62 -8.36 19.13
CA LEU A 69 -21.91 -7.10 18.41
C LEU A 69 -23.41 -6.73 18.42
N THR A 70 -24.31 -7.71 18.58
CA THR A 70 -25.76 -7.46 18.58
C THR A 70 -26.17 -6.54 19.72
N GLY A 71 -26.90 -5.46 19.39
CA GLY A 71 -27.39 -4.47 20.36
C GLY A 71 -26.31 -3.59 20.97
N LEU A 72 -25.09 -3.59 20.42
CA LEU A 72 -24.01 -2.68 20.81
C LEU A 72 -24.33 -1.28 20.28
N THR A 73 -24.30 -0.27 21.15
CA THR A 73 -24.67 1.12 20.82
C THR A 73 -23.50 2.08 20.92
N ALA A 74 -22.54 1.82 21.81
CA ALA A 74 -21.33 2.61 21.92
C ALA A 74 -20.12 1.77 22.37
N VAL A 75 -18.94 2.24 21.98
CA VAL A 75 -17.64 1.67 22.33
C VAL A 75 -16.70 2.82 22.69
N THR A 76 -16.14 2.77 23.89
CA THR A 76 -15.05 3.66 24.31
C THR A 76 -13.79 2.84 24.54
N ILE A 77 -12.71 3.22 23.87
CA ILE A 77 -11.42 2.53 23.91
C ILE A 77 -10.38 3.48 24.50
N ARG A 78 -9.84 3.12 25.67
CA ARG A 78 -8.65 3.78 26.21
C ARG A 78 -7.42 3.06 25.67
N THR A 79 -6.59 3.79 24.92
CA THR A 79 -5.43 3.21 24.23
C THR A 79 -4.25 2.97 25.19
N PRO A 80 -3.41 1.96 24.94
CA PRO A 80 -2.19 1.78 25.69
C PRO A 80 -1.26 2.99 25.57
N ILE A 81 -0.45 3.22 26.59
CA ILE A 81 0.63 4.21 26.54
C ILE A 81 1.99 3.51 26.49
N HIS A 82 2.90 4.02 25.66
CA HIS A 82 4.27 3.51 25.61
C HIS A 82 5.22 4.53 24.98
N ARG A 83 6.38 4.77 25.60
CA ARG A 83 7.35 5.79 25.15
C ARG A 83 7.90 5.57 23.74
N ALA A 84 7.99 4.31 23.32
CA ALA A 84 8.52 3.90 22.01
C ALA A 84 7.41 3.70 20.95
N ALA A 85 6.14 3.93 21.29
CA ALA A 85 5.05 3.92 20.32
C ALA A 85 4.95 5.30 19.65
N SER A 86 4.72 5.30 18.33
CA SER A 86 4.36 6.52 17.61
C SER A 86 2.98 7.03 18.05
N GLU A 87 2.77 8.34 17.87
CA GLU A 87 1.47 8.96 18.12
C GLU A 87 0.38 8.26 17.29
N ARG A 88 -0.80 8.05 17.88
CA ARG A 88 -1.98 7.41 17.25
C ARG A 88 -1.78 5.97 16.77
N ARG A 89 -0.67 5.31 17.11
CA ARG A 89 -0.38 3.93 16.70
C ARG A 89 -1.48 2.95 17.10
N PHE A 90 -1.95 3.04 18.33
CA PHE A 90 -2.90 2.06 18.88
C PHE A 90 -4.33 2.29 18.38
N GLU A 91 -4.68 3.53 18.04
CA GLU A 91 -5.89 3.88 17.32
C GLU A 91 -5.84 3.32 15.90
N LEU A 92 -4.69 3.42 15.22
CA LEU A 92 -4.48 2.81 13.91
C LEU A 92 -4.53 1.27 13.97
N GLU A 93 -3.93 0.64 14.98
CA GLU A 93 -4.02 -0.81 15.18
C GLU A 93 -5.47 -1.33 15.27
N ALA A 94 -6.40 -0.48 15.68
CA ALA A 94 -7.83 -0.79 15.75
C ALA A 94 -8.55 -0.65 14.40
N TYR A 95 -7.95 0.00 13.40
CA TYR A 95 -8.54 0.11 12.06
C TYR A 95 -8.84 -1.28 11.47
N PRO A 96 -9.97 -1.52 10.77
CA PRO A 96 -11.02 -0.58 10.38
C PRO A 96 -12.25 -0.60 11.32
N LEU A 97 -12.09 -0.67 12.65
CA LEU A 97 -13.19 -0.92 13.59
C LEU A 97 -14.40 0.02 13.41
N ALA A 98 -14.20 1.31 13.15
CA ALA A 98 -15.29 2.25 12.87
C ALA A 98 -16.15 1.84 11.64
N GLY A 99 -15.55 1.21 10.65
CA GLY A 99 -16.23 0.67 9.47
C GLY A 99 -16.95 -0.65 9.74
N LEU A 100 -16.44 -1.47 10.67
CA LEU A 100 -17.05 -2.74 11.07
C LEU A 100 -18.23 -2.58 12.04
N LEU A 101 -18.36 -1.42 12.68
CA LEU A 101 -19.39 -1.12 13.66
C LEU A 101 -20.34 0.00 13.17
N PRO A 102 -21.08 -0.22 12.06
CA PRO A 102 -21.96 0.80 11.52
C PRO A 102 -23.05 1.19 12.53
N GLY A 103 -23.20 2.50 12.77
CA GLY A 103 -24.19 3.04 13.71
C GLY A 103 -23.79 2.96 15.18
N VAL A 104 -22.64 2.38 15.51
CA VAL A 104 -22.11 2.36 16.88
C VAL A 104 -21.23 3.58 17.12
N ALA A 105 -21.43 4.28 18.23
CA ALA A 105 -20.56 5.40 18.59
C ALA A 105 -19.20 4.90 19.07
N LEU A 106 -18.16 4.98 18.23
CA LEU A 106 -16.77 4.64 18.58
C LEU A 106 -16.00 5.89 19.05
N ARG A 107 -15.31 5.77 20.19
CA ARG A 107 -14.46 6.84 20.75
C ARG A 107 -13.13 6.28 21.24
N PHE A 108 -12.04 6.96 20.90
CA PHE A 108 -10.73 6.73 21.48
C PHE A 108 -10.45 7.78 22.56
N GLU A 109 -9.98 7.30 23.72
CA GLU A 109 -9.54 8.10 24.86
C GLU A 109 -8.06 7.81 25.13
N VAL A 110 -7.34 8.79 25.67
CA VAL A 110 -5.98 8.57 26.16
C VAL A 110 -6.05 7.61 27.35
N GLY A 111 -5.37 6.47 27.25
CA GLY A 111 -5.26 5.54 28.38
C GLY A 111 -4.09 5.86 29.31
N ASP A 112 -3.95 5.02 30.32
CA ASP A 112 -3.00 5.16 31.43
C ASP A 112 -2.22 3.86 31.71
N GLU A 113 -2.48 2.79 30.95
CA GLU A 113 -1.83 1.49 31.12
C GLU A 113 -0.81 1.17 30.03
N LEU A 114 0.30 0.56 30.46
CA LEU A 114 1.29 -0.01 29.55
C LEU A 114 0.68 -1.23 28.84
N LEU A 115 0.70 -1.21 27.51
CA LEU A 115 0.37 -2.35 26.65
C LEU A 115 -1.02 -2.96 26.86
N HIS A 116 -1.97 -2.24 27.46
CA HIS A 116 -3.35 -2.72 27.63
C HIS A 116 -4.35 -1.69 27.14
N TYR A 117 -5.29 -2.15 26.31
CA TYR A 117 -6.50 -1.40 26.02
C TYR A 117 -7.50 -1.62 27.16
N ARG A 118 -8.18 -0.57 27.60
CA ARG A 118 -9.44 -0.72 28.35
C ARG A 118 -10.60 -0.43 27.42
N VAL A 119 -11.47 -1.42 27.26
CA VAL A 119 -12.59 -1.40 26.32
C VAL A 119 -13.88 -1.40 27.08
N LEU A 120 -14.64 -0.33 26.92
CA LEU A 120 -15.95 -0.17 27.52
C LEU A 120 -17.01 -0.35 26.44
N LEU A 121 -17.84 -1.37 26.64
CA LEU A 121 -18.91 -1.72 25.72
C LEU A 121 -20.25 -1.33 26.34
N GLU A 122 -21.04 -0.58 25.59
CA GLU A 122 -22.39 -0.20 25.97
C GLU A 122 -23.38 -0.84 25.01
N HIS A 123 -24.27 -1.65 25.58
CA HIS A 123 -25.46 -2.16 24.93
C HIS A 123 -26.68 -1.47 25.55
N GLU A 124 -27.83 -1.60 24.89
CA GLU A 124 -29.10 -0.97 25.32
C GLU A 124 -29.42 -1.13 26.81
N THR A 125 -29.10 -2.28 27.42
CA THR A 125 -29.42 -2.59 28.82
C THR A 125 -28.22 -2.87 29.71
N ARG A 126 -27.00 -2.94 29.16
CA ARG A 126 -25.80 -3.34 29.91
C ARG A 126 -24.57 -2.56 29.50
N ARG A 127 -23.70 -2.34 30.48
CA ARG A 127 -22.36 -1.78 30.28
C ARG A 127 -21.34 -2.78 30.83
N THR A 128 -20.34 -3.12 30.03
CA THR A 128 -19.27 -4.05 30.43
C THR A 128 -17.91 -3.45 30.13
N GLU A 129 -16.94 -3.69 31.01
CA GLU A 129 -15.55 -3.26 30.82
C GLU A 129 -14.67 -4.49 30.61
N HIS A 130 -13.76 -4.40 29.64
CA HIS A 130 -12.82 -5.45 29.25
C HIS A 130 -11.41 -4.89 29.19
N ARG A 131 -10.43 -5.75 29.45
CA ARG A 131 -9.01 -5.40 29.41
C ARG A 131 -8.32 -6.28 28.38
N VAL A 132 -7.77 -5.68 27.32
CA VAL A 132 -7.16 -6.40 26.19
C VAL A 132 -5.67 -6.13 26.16
N PHE A 133 -4.86 -7.17 26.32
CA PHE A 133 -3.40 -7.08 26.29
C PHE A 133 -2.88 -6.97 24.84
N ALA A 134 -1.93 -6.07 24.63
CA ALA A 134 -1.26 -5.83 23.37
C ALA A 134 0.22 -6.25 23.45
N PRO A 135 0.55 -7.51 23.09
CA PRO A 135 1.91 -8.03 23.26
C PRO A 135 2.88 -7.31 22.34
N ASN A 136 3.76 -6.50 22.93
CA ASN A 136 4.78 -5.77 22.22
C ASN A 136 6.10 -5.77 22.98
N LEU A 137 7.20 -5.66 22.24
CA LEU A 137 8.55 -5.58 22.77
C LEU A 137 9.28 -4.36 22.18
N GLU A 138 10.01 -3.64 23.03
CA GLU A 138 10.97 -2.64 22.55
C GLU A 138 12.10 -3.33 21.78
N ARG A 139 12.32 -2.92 20.54
CA ARG A 139 13.36 -3.44 19.66
C ARG A 139 14.13 -2.31 19.00
N ARG A 140 15.23 -2.67 18.34
CA ARG A 140 15.91 -1.78 17.41
C ARG A 140 15.51 -2.14 15.99
N ASP A 141 15.07 -1.14 15.23
CA ASP A 141 14.85 -1.29 13.79
C ASP A 141 16.19 -1.41 13.03
N PRO A 142 16.19 -1.69 11.71
CA PRO A 142 17.42 -1.76 10.90
C PRO A 142 18.23 -0.45 10.84
N LEU A 143 17.62 0.69 11.18
CA LEU A 143 18.29 1.98 11.29
C LEU A 143 18.92 2.19 12.69
N GLY A 144 18.64 1.30 13.64
CA GLY A 144 19.10 1.33 15.03
C GLY A 144 18.21 2.14 15.97
N GLY A 145 17.08 2.67 15.49
CA GLY A 145 16.08 3.41 16.24
C GLY A 145 15.28 2.50 17.17
N ALA A 146 14.90 3.00 18.35
CA ALA A 146 14.03 2.27 19.26
C ALA A 146 12.59 2.27 18.72
N VAL A 147 12.00 1.09 18.59
CA VAL A 147 10.63 0.90 18.10
C VAL A 147 9.87 -0.06 19.03
N LEU A 148 8.55 0.10 19.09
CA LEU A 148 7.67 -0.87 19.73
C LEU A 148 7.06 -1.79 18.66
N ALA A 149 7.46 -3.06 18.66
CA ALA A 149 7.01 -4.04 17.69
C ALA A 149 6.10 -5.09 18.37
N PRO A 150 5.01 -5.53 17.71
CA PRO A 150 4.23 -6.66 18.22
C PRO A 150 5.11 -7.92 18.23
N CYS A 151 4.87 -8.79 19.20
CA CYS A 151 5.65 -10.01 19.40
C CYS A 151 4.77 -11.16 19.88
N GLY A 152 5.25 -12.40 19.73
CA GLY A 152 4.62 -13.50 20.44
C GLY A 152 4.75 -13.34 21.95
N TRP A 153 3.82 -13.93 22.69
CA TRP A 153 3.79 -13.85 24.15
C TRP A 153 3.17 -15.10 24.75
N VAL A 154 3.69 -15.55 25.89
CA VAL A 154 3.08 -16.64 26.67
C VAL A 154 2.90 -16.18 28.11
N ARG A 155 1.76 -16.53 28.69
CA ARG A 155 1.40 -16.20 30.06
C ARG A 155 0.92 -17.47 30.79
N PRO A 156 1.74 -18.08 31.66
CA PRO A 156 1.37 -19.29 32.38
C PRO A 156 0.19 -19.10 33.34
N ASP A 157 0.14 -17.99 34.08
CA ASP A 157 -1.02 -17.65 34.94
C ASP A 157 -1.78 -16.48 34.31
N PRO A 158 -3.09 -16.60 34.02
CA PRO A 158 -3.92 -15.48 33.53
C PRO A 158 -3.81 -14.19 34.34
N ASN A 159 -3.52 -14.28 35.65
CA ASN A 159 -3.33 -13.14 36.55
C ASN A 159 -1.86 -12.81 36.82
N GLY A 160 -0.93 -13.64 36.36
CA GLY A 160 0.51 -13.47 36.52
C GLY A 160 1.17 -12.71 35.36
N PRO A 161 2.47 -12.41 35.49
CA PRO A 161 3.24 -11.89 34.37
C PRO A 161 3.37 -12.97 33.29
N GLY A 162 3.37 -12.56 32.03
CA GLY A 162 3.85 -13.41 30.94
C GLY A 162 5.23 -12.95 30.46
N GLU A 163 5.73 -13.61 29.44
CA GLU A 163 7.03 -13.34 28.83
C GLU A 163 6.95 -13.35 27.30
N PRO A 164 7.85 -12.61 26.61
CA PRO A 164 7.97 -12.69 25.16
C PRO A 164 8.23 -14.12 24.70
N PHE A 165 7.55 -14.52 23.63
CA PHE A 165 7.69 -15.83 23.01
C PHE A 165 8.07 -15.65 21.56
N GLN A 166 9.25 -16.14 21.17
CA GLN A 166 9.79 -15.94 19.84
C GLN A 166 9.00 -16.77 18.82
N THR A 167 8.46 -16.10 17.80
CA THR A 167 7.73 -16.77 16.71
C THR A 167 8.57 -16.92 15.44
N GLU A 168 8.13 -17.79 14.54
CA GLU A 168 8.67 -17.93 13.18
C GLU A 168 8.56 -16.62 12.39
N TYR A 169 7.50 -15.83 12.61
CA TYR A 169 7.28 -14.52 11.99
C TYR A 169 8.43 -13.56 12.32
N GLU A 170 8.78 -13.48 13.60
CA GLU A 170 9.88 -12.64 14.10
C GLU A 170 11.25 -13.19 13.70
N THR A 171 11.39 -14.52 13.67
CA THR A 171 12.63 -15.20 13.32
C THR A 171 12.98 -15.00 11.84
N VAL A 172 11.99 -15.04 10.94
CA VAL A 172 12.20 -14.77 9.52
C VAL A 172 12.76 -13.37 9.30
N PHE A 173 12.14 -12.35 9.90
CA PHE A 173 12.60 -10.97 9.75
C PHE A 173 14.05 -10.81 10.24
N ALA A 174 14.37 -11.32 11.43
CA ALA A 174 15.72 -11.27 11.97
C ALA A 174 16.75 -11.98 11.07
N ALA A 175 16.43 -13.19 10.61
CA ALA A 175 17.31 -14.01 9.79
C ALA A 175 17.64 -13.36 8.43
N VAL A 176 16.67 -12.64 7.83
CA VAL A 176 16.94 -11.86 6.60
C VAL A 176 18.00 -10.78 6.87
N PHE A 177 17.85 -9.97 7.91
CA PHE A 177 18.82 -8.91 8.20
C PHE A 177 20.20 -9.42 8.63
N GLU A 178 20.26 -10.55 9.34
CA GLU A 178 21.52 -11.23 9.63
C GLU A 178 22.23 -11.68 8.34
N ALA A 179 21.49 -12.28 7.40
CA ALA A 179 22.03 -12.70 6.11
C ALA A 179 22.49 -11.51 5.26
N LEU A 180 21.74 -10.40 5.26
CA LEU A 180 22.15 -9.16 4.57
C LEU A 180 23.40 -8.54 5.20
N ALA A 181 23.51 -8.53 6.54
CA ALA A 181 24.67 -7.98 7.22
C ALA A 181 25.95 -8.81 6.97
N ALA A 182 25.83 -10.12 6.84
CA ALA A 182 26.95 -11.02 6.56
C ALA A 182 27.40 -11.00 5.08
N ALA A 183 26.57 -10.50 4.16
CA ALA A 183 26.86 -10.51 2.74
C ALA A 183 27.89 -9.43 2.32
N PRO A 184 28.84 -9.76 1.42
CA PRO A 184 29.88 -8.84 0.96
C PRO A 184 29.34 -7.91 -0.15
N TRP A 185 28.55 -6.91 0.22
CA TRP A 185 28.02 -5.93 -0.74
C TRP A 185 29.11 -5.01 -1.30
N PRO A 186 28.97 -4.54 -2.55
CA PRO A 186 29.77 -3.45 -3.09
C PRO A 186 29.79 -2.22 -2.17
N ALA A 187 30.81 -1.38 -2.34
CA ALA A 187 30.97 -0.14 -1.58
C ALA A 187 30.00 0.95 -2.04
N VAL A 188 29.57 0.91 -3.30
CA VAL A 188 28.66 1.86 -3.93
C VAL A 188 27.54 1.13 -4.67
N ALA A 189 26.38 1.75 -4.77
CA ALA A 189 25.24 1.21 -5.50
C ALA A 189 25.51 1.17 -7.03
N PRO A 190 24.86 0.25 -7.80
CA PRO A 190 23.90 -0.75 -7.34
C PRO A 190 24.57 -1.86 -6.53
N PHE A 191 23.84 -2.41 -5.55
CA PHE A 191 24.38 -3.46 -4.66
C PHE A 191 24.12 -4.87 -5.21
N PHE A 192 23.08 -5.02 -6.04
CA PHE A 192 22.63 -6.25 -6.70
C PHE A 192 21.72 -5.87 -7.89
N ASP A 193 21.45 -6.81 -8.80
CA ASP A 193 20.38 -6.61 -9.79
C ASP A 193 19.02 -6.96 -9.18
N THR A 194 18.93 -8.13 -8.53
CA THR A 194 17.72 -8.60 -7.83
C THR A 194 18.07 -9.32 -6.54
N LEU A 195 17.46 -8.87 -5.44
CA LEU A 195 17.42 -9.55 -4.15
C LEU A 195 16.04 -10.22 -3.99
N SER A 196 15.98 -11.54 -4.11
CA SER A 196 14.74 -12.31 -3.94
C SER A 196 14.64 -12.87 -2.52
N ILE A 197 13.51 -12.68 -1.87
CA ILE A 197 13.20 -13.19 -0.53
C ILE A 197 11.93 -14.03 -0.63
N THR A 198 12.06 -15.35 -0.70
CA THR A 198 10.91 -16.27 -0.69
C THR A 198 10.68 -16.74 0.73
N VAL A 199 9.46 -16.54 1.23
CA VAL A 199 9.01 -17.05 2.53
C VAL A 199 7.77 -17.89 2.30
N GLU A 200 7.79 -19.16 2.70
CA GLU A 200 6.59 -19.98 2.83
C GLU A 200 6.25 -20.02 4.33
N THR A 201 5.12 -19.47 4.74
CA THR A 201 4.74 -19.38 6.16
C THR A 201 3.23 -19.50 6.35
N GLY A 202 2.81 -19.89 7.55
CA GLY A 202 1.43 -19.72 8.03
C GLY A 202 1.11 -18.24 8.29
N GLY A 203 0.26 -17.97 9.27
CA GLY A 203 -0.10 -16.63 9.69
C GLY A 203 -1.56 -16.28 9.39
N ILE A 204 -1.87 -14.99 9.39
CA ILE A 204 -3.21 -14.46 9.15
C ILE A 204 -3.36 -14.06 7.68
N GLU A 205 -4.50 -14.40 7.09
CA GLU A 205 -5.01 -13.84 5.85
C GLU A 205 -6.55 -13.82 5.95
N HIS A 206 -7.10 -12.70 6.42
CA HIS A 206 -8.51 -12.59 6.76
C HIS A 206 -9.13 -11.34 6.13
N ARG A 207 -9.93 -11.54 5.09
CA ARG A 207 -10.75 -10.49 4.49
C ARG A 207 -11.87 -10.09 5.44
N LEU A 208 -11.99 -8.79 5.70
CA LEU A 208 -13.01 -8.23 6.58
C LEU A 208 -14.29 -7.88 5.80
N SER A 209 -15.39 -7.66 6.53
CA SER A 209 -16.69 -7.27 5.97
C SER A 209 -16.81 -5.76 5.65
N TYR A 210 -15.69 -5.04 5.58
CA TYR A 210 -15.64 -3.60 5.28
C TYR A 210 -14.70 -3.33 4.11
N GLY A 211 -15.24 -2.83 3.00
CA GLY A 211 -14.46 -2.48 1.81
C GLY A 211 -13.62 -3.63 1.24
N ASP A 212 -12.38 -3.32 0.86
CA ASP A 212 -11.36 -4.29 0.46
C ASP A 212 -10.39 -4.63 1.60
N GLU A 213 -10.74 -4.32 2.85
CA GLU A 213 -9.87 -4.55 4.00
C GLU A 213 -9.50 -6.03 4.19
N CYS A 214 -8.22 -6.27 4.39
CA CYS A 214 -7.66 -7.57 4.73
C CYS A 214 -6.68 -7.42 5.89
N VAL A 215 -6.83 -8.27 6.91
CA VAL A 215 -5.79 -8.45 7.94
C VAL A 215 -4.86 -9.55 7.42
N SER A 216 -3.63 -9.21 7.05
CA SER A 216 -2.66 -10.20 6.58
C SER A 216 -1.29 -9.99 7.21
N THR A 217 -0.82 -10.98 7.97
CA THR A 217 0.58 -10.97 8.44
C THR A 217 1.54 -11.27 7.29
N ARG A 218 1.09 -12.00 6.26
CA ARG A 218 1.92 -12.28 5.08
C ARG A 218 2.19 -11.02 4.27
N GLU A 219 1.17 -10.21 4.04
CA GLU A 219 1.35 -8.89 3.42
C GLU A 219 2.18 -7.95 4.30
N ALA A 220 1.87 -7.89 5.61
CA ALA A 220 2.64 -7.07 6.54
C ALA A 220 4.14 -7.43 6.54
N LEU A 221 4.49 -8.72 6.44
CA LEU A 221 5.87 -9.16 6.30
C LEU A 221 6.49 -8.78 4.95
N HIS A 222 5.74 -8.91 3.86
CA HIS A 222 6.19 -8.46 2.52
C HIS A 222 6.60 -6.98 2.57
N GLU A 223 5.67 -6.15 3.03
CA GLU A 223 5.80 -4.71 3.07
C GLU A 223 6.91 -4.27 4.03
N ASP A 224 6.97 -4.88 5.21
CA ASP A 224 8.00 -4.56 6.19
C ASP A 224 9.39 -4.97 5.72
N LEU A 225 9.56 -6.15 5.11
CA LEU A 225 10.83 -6.56 4.50
C LEU A 225 11.24 -5.59 3.39
N TYR A 226 10.32 -5.24 2.48
CA TYR A 226 10.61 -4.37 1.34
C TYR A 226 11.21 -3.03 1.80
N PHE A 227 10.47 -2.29 2.64
CA PHE A 227 10.91 -0.96 3.07
C PHE A 227 12.11 -1.03 4.02
N SER A 228 12.16 -2.02 4.91
CA SER A 228 13.26 -2.16 5.87
C SER A 228 14.60 -2.49 5.17
N ILE A 229 14.57 -3.27 4.10
CA ILE A 229 15.76 -3.55 3.28
C ILE A 229 16.21 -2.29 2.55
N ARG A 230 15.27 -1.52 1.99
CA ARG A 230 15.59 -0.24 1.34
C ARG A 230 16.23 0.75 2.32
N GLU A 231 15.68 0.87 3.54
CA GLU A 231 16.22 1.67 4.64
C GLU A 231 17.64 1.22 5.05
N TYR A 232 17.87 -0.10 5.13
CA TYR A 232 19.20 -0.65 5.39
C TYR A 232 20.23 -0.22 4.35
N PHE A 233 19.89 -0.29 3.06
CA PHE A 233 20.80 0.12 1.98
C PHE A 233 20.95 1.65 1.84
N GLN A 234 19.92 2.45 2.15
CA GLN A 234 20.04 3.90 2.27
C GLN A 234 21.04 4.29 3.36
N ARG A 235 20.94 3.67 4.54
CA ARG A 235 21.90 3.88 5.63
C ARG A 235 23.32 3.49 5.22
N ARG A 236 23.48 2.35 4.53
CA ARG A 236 24.77 1.91 3.99
C ARG A 236 25.35 2.94 2.99
N ALA A 237 24.51 3.49 2.13
CA ALA A 237 24.86 4.54 1.17
C ALA A 237 25.02 5.93 1.81
N ARG A 238 24.77 6.08 3.12
CA ARG A 238 24.79 7.36 3.86
C ARG A 238 23.79 8.38 3.32
N LEU A 239 22.65 7.91 2.84
CA LEU A 239 21.55 8.75 2.36
C LEU A 239 20.48 8.90 3.46
N PRO A 240 19.72 10.01 3.49
CA PRO A 240 18.59 10.15 4.38
C PRO A 240 17.47 9.17 4.01
N THR A 241 16.61 8.83 4.98
CA THR A 241 15.47 7.90 4.76
C THR A 241 14.47 8.41 3.73
N SER A 242 14.37 9.73 3.59
CA SER A 242 13.55 10.41 2.58
C SER A 242 14.13 10.37 1.16
N ASP A 243 15.37 9.89 0.97
CA ASP A 243 15.99 9.82 -0.35
C ASP A 243 15.29 8.79 -1.25
N ARG A 244 14.81 9.25 -2.40
CA ARG A 244 14.13 8.42 -3.41
C ARG A 244 14.97 8.16 -4.66
N THR A 245 16.22 8.60 -4.67
CA THR A 245 17.15 8.53 -5.82
C THR A 245 18.01 7.27 -5.81
N LEU A 246 18.14 6.60 -4.65
CA LEU A 246 18.98 5.42 -4.51
C LEU A 246 18.57 4.29 -5.47
N ARG A 247 19.47 3.97 -6.40
CA ARG A 247 19.36 2.81 -7.31
C ARG A 247 20.05 1.58 -6.72
N LEU A 248 19.42 0.95 -5.72
CA LEU A 248 19.99 -0.21 -5.01
C LEU A 248 19.94 -1.52 -5.80
N GLY A 249 19.02 -1.65 -6.77
CA GLY A 249 18.58 -2.92 -7.36
C GLY A 249 17.14 -3.26 -6.97
N GLN A 250 16.58 -4.32 -7.55
CA GLN A 250 15.19 -4.73 -7.30
C GLN A 250 15.08 -5.62 -6.04
N VAL A 251 14.30 -5.22 -5.04
CA VAL A 251 14.02 -6.02 -3.83
C VAL A 251 12.67 -6.71 -4.01
N VAL A 252 12.64 -8.05 -3.91
CA VAL A 252 11.46 -8.87 -4.22
C VAL A 252 11.14 -9.82 -3.08
N PRO A 253 10.35 -9.39 -2.08
CA PRO A 253 9.71 -10.30 -1.14
C PRO A 253 8.56 -11.06 -1.82
N ASP A 254 8.50 -12.37 -1.64
CA ASP A 254 7.43 -13.24 -2.13
C ASP A 254 7.01 -14.15 -0.98
N ILE A 255 5.92 -13.78 -0.31
CA ILE A 255 5.42 -14.43 0.91
C ILE A 255 4.23 -15.30 0.53
N ARG A 256 4.36 -16.62 0.68
CA ARG A 256 3.38 -17.62 0.25
C ARG A 256 2.84 -18.39 1.45
N SER A 257 1.61 -18.87 1.32
CA SER A 257 0.98 -19.72 2.33
C SER A 257 1.58 -21.13 2.32
N THR A 258 1.73 -21.71 3.51
CA THR A 258 2.00 -23.14 3.73
C THR A 258 1.38 -23.58 5.05
N ASP A 259 0.95 -24.84 5.14
CA ASP A 259 0.49 -25.46 6.40
C ASP A 259 1.66 -26.10 7.18
N GLY A 260 2.82 -26.25 6.53
CA GLY A 260 4.01 -26.86 7.10
C GLY A 260 4.89 -25.86 7.86
N ALA A 261 6.11 -26.31 8.20
CA ALA A 261 7.11 -25.43 8.78
C ALA A 261 7.46 -24.26 7.85
N THR A 262 7.79 -23.12 8.45
CA THR A 262 8.17 -21.92 7.72
C THR A 262 9.48 -22.12 7.01
N ARG A 263 9.57 -21.72 5.74
CA ARG A 263 10.79 -21.78 4.93
C ARG A 263 11.19 -20.39 4.51
N LEU A 264 12.46 -20.05 4.70
CA LEU A 264 13.05 -18.78 4.27
C LEU A 264 14.18 -19.07 3.29
N ARG A 265 14.12 -18.44 2.13
CA ARG A 265 15.21 -18.42 1.16
C ARG A 265 15.49 -17.01 0.66
N VAL A 266 16.74 -16.58 0.74
CA VAL A 266 17.21 -15.29 0.20
C VAL A 266 18.30 -15.55 -0.84
N THR A 267 18.12 -14.99 -2.04
CA THR A 267 19.08 -15.12 -3.14
C THR A 267 19.38 -13.78 -3.80
N VAL A 268 20.57 -13.68 -4.39
CA VAL A 268 21.04 -12.56 -5.22
C VAL A 268 21.39 -13.12 -6.61
N ASP A 269 20.83 -12.54 -7.68
CA ASP A 269 21.13 -12.72 -9.12
C ASP A 269 21.43 -14.15 -9.67
N PRO A 270 20.77 -14.72 -10.71
CA PRO A 270 19.33 -14.94 -11.00
C PRO A 270 18.95 -16.46 -10.81
N PRO A 271 17.68 -16.99 -10.89
CA PRO A 271 16.58 -16.61 -11.80
C PRO A 271 15.19 -16.49 -11.11
N ALA A 272 14.07 -16.11 -11.75
CA ALA A 272 13.74 -16.00 -13.17
C ALA A 272 12.68 -14.91 -13.40
N THR A 273 12.66 -14.37 -14.62
CA THR A 273 11.42 -14.12 -15.36
C THR A 273 10.58 -15.41 -15.32
N LYS A 274 9.65 -15.52 -14.38
CA LYS A 274 8.50 -16.37 -14.64
C LYS A 274 7.73 -15.61 -15.70
N GLU A 275 7.63 -16.12 -16.92
CA GLU A 275 6.59 -15.65 -17.82
C GLU A 275 5.27 -15.94 -17.10
N PRO A 276 4.58 -14.91 -16.57
CA PRO A 276 3.32 -15.16 -15.90
C PRO A 276 2.35 -15.68 -16.96
N CYS A 277 1.41 -16.55 -16.58
CA CYS A 277 0.37 -17.03 -17.48
C CYS A 277 -0.46 -15.83 -17.95
N PRO A 278 -0.70 -15.62 -19.27
CA PRO A 278 -1.49 -14.49 -19.77
C PRO A 278 -2.75 -14.34 -18.93
N ASP A 279 -3.00 -13.16 -18.36
CA ASP A 279 -4.18 -12.99 -17.48
C ASP A 279 -5.49 -13.13 -18.30
N GLY A 280 -5.38 -13.16 -19.63
CA GLY A 280 -6.47 -13.15 -20.60
C GLY A 280 -6.84 -11.71 -20.95
N GLU A 281 -7.24 -11.47 -22.19
CA GLU A 281 -7.75 -10.16 -22.59
C GLU A 281 -9.11 -9.88 -21.94
N GLN A 282 -9.38 -8.61 -21.65
CA GLN A 282 -10.68 -8.14 -21.14
C GLN A 282 -11.23 -7.04 -22.04
N VAL A 283 -12.54 -6.84 -22.04
CA VAL A 283 -13.11 -5.62 -22.65
C VAL A 283 -12.67 -4.41 -21.81
N LEU A 284 -11.94 -3.46 -22.40
CA LEU A 284 -11.30 -2.35 -21.69
C LEU A 284 -12.25 -1.59 -20.74
N ARG A 285 -13.49 -1.30 -21.19
CA ARG A 285 -14.50 -0.58 -20.40
C ARG A 285 -14.99 -1.37 -19.17
N GLN A 286 -14.90 -2.69 -19.23
CA GLN A 286 -15.39 -3.64 -18.21
C GLN A 286 -14.22 -4.40 -17.56
N ALA A 287 -12.99 -3.87 -17.66
CA ALA A 287 -11.85 -4.50 -17.04
C ALA A 287 -12.06 -4.57 -15.53
N THR A 288 -11.92 -5.76 -14.96
CA THR A 288 -12.17 -6.06 -13.54
C THR A 288 -10.87 -6.32 -12.77
N ARG A 289 -9.75 -6.27 -13.49
CA ARG A 289 -8.39 -6.47 -12.97
C ARG A 289 -7.39 -5.72 -13.86
N PRO A 290 -6.15 -5.51 -13.38
CA PRO A 290 -5.09 -4.92 -14.18
C PRO A 290 -4.91 -5.63 -15.52
N LEU A 291 -4.63 -4.86 -16.56
CA LEU A 291 -4.46 -5.38 -17.92
C LEU A 291 -3.18 -6.17 -18.06
N ASP A 292 -3.17 -7.13 -18.98
CA ASP A 292 -1.92 -7.74 -19.43
C ASP A 292 -1.09 -6.71 -20.22
N PRO A 293 0.24 -6.65 -20.08
CA PRO A 293 1.10 -5.77 -20.87
C PRO A 293 0.87 -5.83 -22.38
N ASP A 294 0.59 -7.02 -22.92
CA ASP A 294 0.32 -7.20 -24.35
C ASP A 294 -1.03 -6.59 -24.75
N GLN A 295 -2.02 -6.65 -23.84
CA GLN A 295 -3.27 -5.94 -24.04
C GLN A 295 -3.04 -4.41 -24.03
N ILE A 296 -2.25 -3.87 -23.09
CA ILE A 296 -1.93 -2.42 -23.07
C ILE A 296 -1.32 -1.99 -24.41
N ALA A 297 -0.41 -2.80 -24.98
CA ALA A 297 0.20 -2.55 -26.28
C ALA A 297 -0.84 -2.55 -27.41
N THR A 298 -1.75 -3.52 -27.38
CA THR A 298 -2.82 -3.68 -28.39
C THR A 298 -3.80 -2.51 -28.35
N GLU A 299 -4.29 -2.13 -27.16
CA GLU A 299 -5.21 -1.01 -26.98
C GLU A 299 -4.59 0.32 -27.45
N LEU A 300 -3.33 0.56 -27.08
CA LEU A 300 -2.61 1.74 -27.52
C LEU A 300 -2.33 1.73 -29.03
N GLY A 301 -2.02 0.57 -29.60
CA GLY A 301 -1.88 0.40 -31.05
C GLY A 301 -3.18 0.69 -31.81
N ALA A 302 -4.32 0.26 -31.27
CA ALA A 302 -5.65 0.53 -31.83
C ALA A 302 -6.03 2.02 -31.77
N LEU A 303 -5.56 2.75 -30.74
CA LEU A 303 -5.70 4.21 -30.68
C LEU A 303 -4.89 4.91 -31.79
N GLY A 304 -3.71 4.40 -32.14
CA GLY A 304 -2.82 4.98 -33.15
C GLY A 304 -1.91 6.07 -32.58
N GLY A 305 -1.76 7.18 -33.30
CA GLY A 305 -0.85 8.28 -32.94
C GLY A 305 0.60 8.06 -33.38
N GLU A 306 1.42 9.10 -33.31
CA GLU A 306 2.86 9.04 -33.59
C GLU A 306 3.61 8.47 -32.40
N ARG A 307 4.40 7.41 -32.62
CA ARG A 307 5.12 6.68 -31.56
C ARG A 307 6.44 7.36 -31.17
N PHE A 308 6.70 7.45 -29.87
CA PHE A 308 7.98 7.96 -29.32
C PHE A 308 8.44 7.19 -28.08
N ASP A 309 8.49 5.87 -28.20
CA ASP A 309 8.79 4.99 -27.08
C ASP A 309 10.18 5.22 -26.46
N ALA A 310 10.29 4.93 -25.16
CA ALA A 310 11.55 4.79 -24.45
C ALA A 310 11.81 3.33 -24.06
N VAL A 311 12.91 3.09 -23.35
CA VAL A 311 13.34 1.75 -22.91
C VAL A 311 13.55 1.76 -21.40
N SER A 312 13.02 0.73 -20.72
CA SER A 312 13.16 0.54 -19.29
C SER A 312 14.54 0.01 -18.89
N HIS A 313 14.81 -0.05 -17.59
CA HIS A 313 16.05 -0.59 -17.06
C HIS A 313 16.30 -2.05 -17.52
N ARG A 314 15.25 -2.87 -17.63
CA ARG A 314 15.34 -4.27 -18.13
C ARG A 314 15.08 -4.41 -19.64
N GLY A 315 15.03 -3.31 -20.38
CA GLY A 315 14.88 -3.35 -21.84
C GLY A 315 13.44 -3.47 -22.35
N ARG A 316 12.42 -3.35 -21.48
CA ARG A 316 11.01 -3.31 -21.92
C ARG A 316 10.68 -1.96 -22.53
N ARG A 317 9.76 -1.94 -23.50
CA ARG A 317 9.31 -0.70 -24.13
C ARG A 317 8.46 0.10 -23.16
N VAL A 318 8.82 1.36 -22.94
CA VAL A 318 7.93 2.36 -22.35
C VAL A 318 7.17 3.00 -23.49
N MET A 319 5.95 2.51 -23.68
CA MET A 319 5.14 2.81 -24.85
C MET A 319 4.52 4.21 -24.76
N ALA A 320 4.69 5.03 -25.80
CA ALA A 320 4.17 6.39 -25.83
C ALA A 320 3.64 6.79 -27.20
N ALA A 321 2.58 7.61 -27.24
CA ALA A 321 1.98 8.09 -28.47
C ALA A 321 1.56 9.57 -28.37
N GLU A 322 1.75 10.31 -29.46
CA GLU A 322 1.27 11.66 -29.66
C GLU A 322 0.07 11.63 -30.61
N PHE A 323 -1.00 12.31 -30.22
CA PHE A 323 -2.22 12.41 -31.01
C PHE A 323 -2.33 13.83 -31.54
N SER A 324 -2.45 13.97 -32.87
CA SER A 324 -2.70 15.25 -33.51
C SER A 324 -4.17 15.65 -33.38
N GLY A 325 -4.43 16.94 -33.19
CA GLY A 325 -5.79 17.48 -33.05
C GLY A 325 -5.78 18.93 -32.58
N ARG A 326 -6.92 19.42 -32.10
CA ARG A 326 -6.99 20.72 -31.43
C ARG A 326 -6.09 20.70 -30.20
N ASN A 327 -5.09 21.56 -30.19
CA ASN A 327 -4.13 21.62 -29.11
C ASN A 327 -4.77 22.21 -27.85
N ILE A 328 -4.83 21.42 -26.78
CA ILE A 328 -5.33 21.80 -25.46
C ILE A 328 -4.22 21.86 -24.41
N GLY A 329 -2.97 21.56 -24.80
CA GLY A 329 -1.82 21.57 -23.91
C GLY A 329 -1.87 20.49 -22.82
N LEU A 330 -2.11 19.23 -23.19
CA LEU A 330 -2.29 18.10 -22.26
C LEU A 330 -1.28 16.97 -22.50
N VAL A 331 -0.68 16.48 -21.40
CA VAL A 331 0.04 15.21 -21.33
C VAL A 331 -0.65 14.32 -20.30
N VAL A 332 -0.89 13.06 -20.64
CA VAL A 332 -1.51 12.06 -19.77
C VAL A 332 -0.53 10.91 -19.53
N THR A 333 -0.26 10.60 -18.27
CA THR A 333 0.56 9.43 -17.91
C THR A 333 -0.09 8.59 -16.81
N ALA A 334 0.28 7.32 -16.77
CA ALA A 334 -0.12 6.37 -15.73
C ALA A 334 0.95 5.30 -15.52
N GLY A 335 0.81 4.55 -14.42
CA GLY A 335 1.68 3.43 -14.10
C GLY A 335 3.13 3.86 -13.85
N GLN A 336 3.36 5.09 -13.35
CA GLN A 336 4.65 5.51 -12.81
C GLN A 336 5.04 4.60 -11.64
N HIS A 337 4.08 4.36 -10.75
CA HIS A 337 4.14 3.28 -9.78
C HIS A 337 3.33 2.11 -10.32
N ALA A 338 3.96 0.96 -10.45
CA ALA A 338 3.40 -0.08 -11.30
C ALA A 338 2.32 -0.96 -10.63
N ASN A 339 2.24 -0.91 -9.30
CA ASN A 339 1.18 -1.52 -8.50
C ASN A 339 -0.11 -0.67 -8.48
N GLU A 340 -0.04 0.60 -8.91
CA GLU A 340 -1.18 1.54 -9.00
C GLU A 340 -1.83 1.46 -10.38
N THR A 341 -2.76 0.51 -10.53
CA THR A 341 -3.09 -0.06 -11.84
C THR A 341 -4.36 0.49 -12.49
N SER A 342 -5.27 1.13 -11.74
CA SER A 342 -6.51 1.70 -12.29
C SER A 342 -6.23 2.84 -13.28
N GLY A 343 -5.16 3.59 -13.05
CA GLY A 343 -4.73 4.69 -13.92
C GLY A 343 -4.39 4.25 -15.34
N VAL A 344 -3.84 3.04 -15.52
CA VAL A 344 -3.48 2.50 -16.84
C VAL A 344 -4.71 2.35 -17.73
N VAL A 345 -5.77 1.73 -17.19
CA VAL A 345 -7.05 1.55 -17.88
C VAL A 345 -7.74 2.90 -18.09
N GLY A 346 -7.73 3.75 -17.05
CA GLY A 346 -8.28 5.10 -17.11
C GLY A 346 -7.67 5.94 -18.22
N ALA A 347 -6.34 5.86 -18.40
CA ALA A 347 -5.60 6.57 -19.44
C ALA A 347 -6.02 6.15 -20.85
N LEU A 348 -6.07 4.85 -21.11
CA LEU A 348 -6.44 4.30 -22.42
C LEU A 348 -7.88 4.67 -22.77
N ARG A 349 -8.81 4.53 -21.81
CA ARG A 349 -10.21 4.91 -21.99
C ARG A 349 -10.38 6.41 -22.25
N ALA A 350 -9.69 7.24 -21.48
CA ALA A 350 -9.76 8.69 -21.67
C ALA A 350 -9.17 9.10 -23.03
N ALA A 351 -8.06 8.50 -23.44
CA ALA A 351 -7.44 8.77 -24.72
C ALA A 351 -8.35 8.46 -25.91
N ALA A 352 -9.16 7.40 -25.84
CA ALA A 352 -10.18 7.11 -26.86
C ALA A 352 -11.17 8.27 -27.00
N GLU A 353 -11.73 8.75 -25.88
CA GLU A 353 -12.68 9.87 -25.86
C GLU A 353 -12.04 11.18 -26.35
N LEU A 354 -10.81 11.49 -25.90
CA LEU A 354 -10.09 12.70 -26.34
C LEU A 354 -9.79 12.67 -27.84
N LYS A 355 -9.44 11.50 -28.38
CA LYS A 355 -9.22 11.29 -29.81
C LYS A 355 -10.52 11.48 -30.60
N ASP A 356 -11.63 10.92 -30.15
CA ASP A 356 -12.94 11.06 -30.83
C ASP A 356 -13.43 12.51 -30.84
N ARG A 357 -13.07 13.30 -29.82
CA ARG A 357 -13.29 14.76 -29.76
C ARG A 357 -12.35 15.58 -30.66
N GLY A 358 -11.35 14.94 -31.27
CA GLY A 358 -10.36 15.55 -32.15
C GLY A 358 -9.33 16.41 -31.40
N LEU A 359 -8.93 16.01 -30.19
CA LEU A 359 -7.99 16.77 -29.34
C LEU A 359 -6.57 16.28 -29.51
N GLY A 360 -5.62 17.21 -29.41
CA GLY A 360 -4.19 16.94 -29.42
C GLY A 360 -3.64 16.76 -28.01
N PHE A 361 -2.96 15.64 -27.76
CA PHE A 361 -2.36 15.27 -26.47
C PHE A 361 -1.26 14.22 -26.64
N ALA A 362 -0.43 14.05 -25.61
CA ALA A 362 0.48 12.92 -25.50
C ALA A 362 0.03 11.93 -24.42
N LEU A 363 0.27 10.64 -24.64
CA LEU A 363 -0.13 9.55 -23.76
C LEU A 363 1.04 8.59 -23.49
N ILE A 364 1.23 8.28 -22.22
CA ILE A 364 2.09 7.18 -21.76
C ILE A 364 1.27 6.34 -20.77
N PRO A 365 0.61 5.25 -21.22
CA PRO A 365 -0.34 4.53 -20.36
C PRO A 365 0.35 3.68 -19.30
N LEU A 366 1.63 3.37 -19.47
CA LEU A 366 2.44 2.62 -18.51
C LEU A 366 3.90 3.09 -18.53
N GLU A 367 4.28 3.87 -17.52
CA GLU A 367 5.64 4.40 -17.41
C GLU A 367 6.66 3.41 -16.84
N ASN A 368 6.26 2.52 -15.93
CA ASN A 368 7.14 1.54 -15.28
C ASN A 368 6.79 0.09 -15.68
N PRO A 369 7.12 -0.36 -16.91
CA PRO A 369 6.79 -1.70 -17.37
C PRO A 369 7.56 -2.81 -16.64
N ASP A 370 8.71 -2.50 -16.04
CA ASP A 370 9.49 -3.48 -15.26
C ASP A 370 8.85 -3.76 -13.91
N GLY A 371 8.45 -2.71 -13.19
CA GLY A 371 7.65 -2.85 -11.98
C GLY A 371 6.32 -3.55 -12.28
N TYR A 372 5.69 -3.27 -13.43
CA TYR A 372 4.39 -3.85 -13.78
C TYR A 372 4.49 -5.35 -14.04
N ALA A 373 5.58 -5.80 -14.66
CA ALA A 373 5.89 -7.21 -14.80
C ALA A 373 6.07 -7.89 -13.43
N LEU A 374 6.82 -7.27 -12.51
CA LEU A 374 6.95 -7.77 -11.14
C LEU A 374 5.60 -7.81 -10.40
N HIS A 375 4.78 -6.77 -10.54
CA HIS A 375 3.45 -6.73 -9.95
C HIS A 375 2.58 -7.90 -10.42
N ARG A 376 2.66 -8.24 -11.70
CA ARG A 376 1.97 -9.40 -12.28
C ARG A 376 2.48 -10.72 -11.70
N GLU A 377 3.78 -10.86 -11.49
CA GLU A 377 4.36 -12.06 -10.86
C GLU A 377 3.88 -12.23 -9.41
N LEU A 378 3.91 -11.16 -8.60
CA LEU A 378 3.53 -11.21 -7.18
C LEU A 378 2.03 -11.50 -6.98
N ARG A 379 1.18 -10.98 -7.86
CA ARG A 379 -0.28 -11.18 -7.79
C ARG A 379 -0.74 -12.61 -8.10
N VAL A 380 0.11 -13.47 -8.66
CA VAL A 380 -0.23 -14.88 -8.89
C VAL A 380 -0.53 -15.59 -7.57
N ALA A 381 0.30 -15.36 -6.55
CA ALA A 381 0.11 -15.97 -5.23
C ALA A 381 -0.77 -15.08 -4.33
N ASN A 382 -0.61 -13.76 -4.42
CA ASN A 382 -1.28 -12.81 -3.55
C ASN A 382 -1.92 -11.67 -4.36
N PRO A 383 -3.07 -11.92 -5.03
CA PRO A 383 -3.66 -10.97 -5.97
C PRO A 383 -4.06 -9.65 -5.31
N ARG A 384 -4.42 -9.69 -4.03
CA ARG A 384 -4.93 -8.55 -3.26
C ARG A 384 -3.93 -8.03 -2.24
N HIS A 385 -2.64 -8.23 -2.45
CA HIS A 385 -1.61 -7.55 -1.65
C HIS A 385 -1.19 -6.24 -2.30
N ILE A 386 -0.76 -5.27 -1.49
CA ILE A 386 -0.31 -3.93 -1.88
C ILE A 386 0.89 -3.97 -2.84
N ASN A 387 1.83 -4.89 -2.59
CA ASN A 387 2.98 -5.15 -3.44
C ASN A 387 3.85 -3.90 -3.72
N HIS A 388 4.22 -3.12 -2.70
CA HIS A 388 5.11 -1.95 -2.92
C HIS A 388 6.48 -2.33 -3.49
N ALA A 389 6.88 -3.60 -3.42
CA ALA A 389 8.03 -4.12 -4.16
C ALA A 389 7.98 -3.82 -5.67
N ALA A 390 6.78 -3.70 -6.24
CA ALA A 390 6.54 -3.36 -7.63
C ALA A 390 6.27 -1.87 -7.90
N ARG A 391 6.24 -1.02 -6.87
CA ARG A 391 6.07 0.44 -7.00
C ARG A 391 7.24 1.10 -7.74
N PHE A 392 8.46 0.73 -7.36
CA PHE A 392 9.70 1.34 -7.82
C PHE A 392 10.20 0.74 -9.14
N SER A 393 11.16 1.39 -9.80
CA SER A 393 11.77 0.85 -11.02
C SER A 393 12.58 -0.42 -10.72
N ALA A 394 12.96 -1.19 -11.75
CA ALA A 394 13.88 -2.31 -11.55
C ALA A 394 15.29 -1.89 -11.09
N ALA A 395 15.66 -0.60 -11.20
CA ALA A 395 16.88 -0.07 -10.58
C ALA A 395 16.71 0.21 -9.07
N GLY A 396 15.48 0.17 -8.55
CA GLY A 396 15.13 0.38 -7.14
C GLY A 396 14.90 1.85 -6.74
N ASP A 397 14.99 2.78 -7.69
CA ASP A 397 14.69 4.20 -7.48
C ASP A 397 13.23 4.56 -7.79
N ASP A 398 12.80 5.69 -7.25
CA ASP A 398 11.53 6.28 -7.63
C ASP A 398 11.66 6.96 -8.97
N LEU A 399 10.82 6.60 -9.93
CA LEU A 399 10.92 7.08 -11.30
C LEU A 399 10.90 8.62 -11.39
N SER A 400 10.08 9.27 -10.54
CA SER A 400 9.93 10.73 -10.53
C SER A 400 11.13 11.47 -9.92
N SER A 401 12.02 10.76 -9.23
CA SER A 401 13.17 11.36 -8.51
C SER A 401 14.44 11.43 -9.37
N ARG A 402 14.39 11.01 -10.64
CA ARG A 402 15.55 11.05 -11.54
C ARG A 402 15.79 12.46 -12.09
N THR A 403 16.92 13.04 -11.73
CA THR A 403 17.32 14.39 -12.17
C THR A 403 18.31 14.39 -13.35
N ASP A 404 19.07 13.30 -13.53
CA ASP A 404 20.20 13.24 -14.46
C ASP A 404 20.10 12.05 -15.44
N PRO A 405 20.66 12.20 -16.67
CA PRO A 405 20.71 11.13 -17.65
C PRO A 405 21.67 10.00 -17.22
N PRO A 406 21.44 8.75 -17.69
CA PRO A 406 20.31 8.32 -18.52
C PRO A 406 19.00 8.30 -17.73
N PHE A 407 17.94 8.82 -18.35
CA PHE A 407 16.61 8.93 -17.73
C PHE A 407 15.81 7.62 -17.76
N GLY A 408 16.18 6.66 -18.61
CA GLY A 408 15.51 5.37 -18.76
C GLY A 408 14.03 5.56 -19.09
N GLU A 409 13.16 4.95 -18.28
CA GLU A 409 11.71 5.06 -18.39
C GLU A 409 11.20 6.51 -18.43
N LEU A 410 11.81 7.43 -17.65
CA LEU A 410 11.41 8.83 -17.57
C LEU A 410 11.63 9.58 -18.90
N GLN A 411 12.44 9.02 -19.81
CA GLN A 411 12.71 9.63 -21.11
C GLN A 411 11.42 9.83 -21.93
N ALA A 412 10.46 8.90 -21.87
CA ALA A 412 9.20 9.04 -22.59
C ALA A 412 8.42 10.28 -22.12
N ARG A 413 8.38 10.54 -20.80
CA ARG A 413 7.72 11.71 -20.23
C ARG A 413 8.39 13.02 -20.67
N ARG A 414 9.73 13.05 -20.67
CA ARG A 414 10.49 14.22 -21.14
C ARG A 414 10.25 14.50 -22.61
N GLU A 415 10.19 13.45 -23.43
CA GLU A 415 9.89 13.56 -24.85
C GLU A 415 8.45 14.04 -25.10
N ALA A 416 7.47 13.56 -24.33
CA ALA A 416 6.10 14.04 -24.39
C ALA A 416 6.00 15.56 -24.15
N TYR A 417 6.79 16.09 -23.21
CA TYR A 417 6.88 17.54 -22.96
C TYR A 417 7.54 18.32 -24.09
N ALA A 418 8.50 17.71 -24.80
CA ALA A 418 9.20 18.37 -25.90
C ALA A 418 8.34 18.41 -27.18
N ARG A 419 7.50 17.38 -27.39
CA ARG A 419 6.61 17.26 -28.55
C ARG A 419 5.36 18.10 -28.44
N THR A 420 4.82 18.22 -27.24
CA THR A 420 3.57 18.94 -26.98
C THR A 420 3.82 20.33 -26.42
N SER A 421 2.94 21.30 -26.70
CA SER A 421 2.94 22.58 -25.97
C SER A 421 2.17 22.48 -24.66
N ALA A 422 2.39 21.38 -23.91
CA ALA A 422 1.58 21.07 -22.74
C ALA A 422 1.72 22.12 -21.63
N VAL A 423 0.59 22.47 -21.03
CA VAL A 423 0.52 23.29 -19.81
C VAL A 423 0.14 22.48 -18.59
N LEU A 424 -0.56 21.36 -18.81
CA LEU A 424 -1.00 20.44 -17.77
C LEU A 424 -0.51 19.02 -18.06
N HIS A 425 0.17 18.44 -17.08
CA HIS A 425 0.41 16.99 -17.01
C HIS A 425 -0.60 16.37 -16.03
N VAL A 426 -1.44 15.44 -16.51
CA VAL A 426 -2.27 14.60 -15.63
C VAL A 426 -1.55 13.27 -15.43
N ASN A 427 -1.13 13.01 -14.20
CA ASN A 427 -0.41 11.81 -13.80
C ASN A 427 -1.29 10.96 -12.89
N MET A 428 -1.78 9.83 -13.38
CA MET A 428 -2.69 8.98 -12.62
C MET A 428 -1.93 8.03 -11.71
N HIS A 429 -2.29 8.11 -10.43
CA HIS A 429 -1.72 7.35 -9.33
C HIS A 429 -2.81 6.64 -8.53
N GLY A 430 -2.35 5.79 -7.62
CA GLY A 430 -3.15 5.10 -6.64
C GLY A 430 -2.40 4.90 -5.34
N TYR A 431 -3.06 4.26 -4.38
CA TYR A 431 -2.48 3.99 -3.06
C TYR A 431 -3.21 2.81 -2.40
N PRO A 432 -2.77 2.33 -1.21
CA PRO A 432 -3.37 1.18 -0.57
C PRO A 432 -4.89 1.31 -0.40
N ALA A 433 -5.63 0.29 -0.85
CA ALA A 433 -7.09 0.22 -0.66
C ALA A 433 -7.51 -0.37 0.69
N HIS A 434 -6.52 -0.78 1.48
CA HIS A 434 -6.65 -1.25 2.85
C HIS A 434 -5.42 -0.89 3.67
N GLU A 435 -5.40 -1.26 4.95
CA GLU A 435 -4.32 -0.85 5.87
C GLU A 435 -2.92 -1.33 5.46
N PHE A 436 -2.01 -0.37 5.27
CA PHE A 436 -0.58 -0.62 5.13
C PHE A 436 0.11 -0.59 6.51
N THR A 437 0.73 -1.72 6.90
CA THR A 437 1.42 -1.87 8.20
C THR A 437 2.86 -2.36 8.05
N ARG A 438 3.70 -2.04 9.04
CA ARG A 438 5.10 -2.49 9.15
C ARG A 438 5.43 -2.93 10.59
N PRO A 439 5.03 -4.15 11.00
CA PRO A 439 5.06 -4.57 12.41
C PRO A 439 6.42 -4.46 13.10
N HIS A 440 7.49 -4.98 12.50
CA HIS A 440 8.84 -5.00 13.08
C HIS A 440 9.53 -3.64 13.12
N THR A 441 9.00 -2.64 12.41
CA THR A 441 9.54 -1.27 12.40
C THR A 441 8.62 -0.25 13.08
N GLY A 442 7.79 -0.71 14.03
CA GLY A 442 6.98 0.15 14.87
C GLY A 442 5.48 0.12 14.55
N TYR A 443 5.03 -0.83 13.72
CA TYR A 443 3.68 -0.98 13.18
C TYR A 443 3.30 0.10 12.15
N VAL A 444 3.51 1.38 12.49
CA VAL A 444 3.20 2.51 11.61
C VAL A 444 4.28 2.65 10.53
N PRO A 445 3.91 2.69 9.24
CA PRO A 445 4.86 3.02 8.18
C PRO A 445 5.54 4.38 8.40
N ARG A 446 6.87 4.37 8.51
CA ARG A 446 7.68 5.57 8.75
C ARG A 446 7.39 6.64 7.70
N ASP A 447 7.21 7.89 8.16
CA ASP A 447 6.94 9.08 7.34
C ASP A 447 5.70 8.96 6.42
N SER A 448 4.87 7.92 6.62
CA SER A 448 3.78 7.55 5.71
C SER A 448 2.47 7.26 6.45
N LEU A 449 2.33 7.72 7.70
CA LEU A 449 1.13 7.52 8.54
C LEU A 449 -0.17 7.89 7.81
N GLN A 450 -0.17 9.00 7.08
CA GLN A 450 -1.36 9.47 6.35
C GLN A 450 -1.75 8.54 5.20
N TRP A 451 -0.82 7.75 4.68
CA TRP A 451 -1.01 6.75 3.62
C TRP A 451 -1.29 5.35 4.17
N ALA A 452 -1.28 5.18 5.50
CA ALA A 452 -1.47 3.88 6.12
C ALA A 452 -2.90 3.34 5.92
N ILE A 453 -3.90 4.20 5.72
CA ILE A 453 -5.30 3.79 5.50
C ILE A 453 -6.01 4.64 4.43
N PRO A 454 -7.03 4.08 3.76
CA PRO A 454 -7.88 4.76 2.78
C PRO A 454 -8.53 6.06 3.27
N ARG A 455 -8.58 7.07 2.41
CA ARG A 455 -9.24 8.37 2.65
C ARG A 455 -10.00 8.92 1.44
N GLY A 456 -10.44 8.04 0.54
CA GLY A 456 -11.15 8.39 -0.68
C GLY A 456 -10.24 8.64 -1.87
N PHE A 457 -10.85 8.89 -3.02
CA PHE A 457 -10.20 9.52 -4.16
C PHE A 457 -9.81 10.96 -3.82
N PHE A 458 -8.59 11.37 -4.16
CA PHE A 458 -8.14 12.73 -3.92
C PHE A 458 -7.25 13.27 -5.05
N LEU A 459 -7.08 14.60 -5.04
CA LEU A 459 -6.39 15.35 -6.09
C LEU A 459 -5.23 16.14 -5.48
N ILE A 460 -4.05 16.08 -6.11
CA ILE A 460 -2.91 16.92 -5.79
C ILE A 460 -2.57 17.76 -7.02
N MET A 461 -2.70 19.08 -6.89
CA MET A 461 -2.33 20.03 -7.94
C MET A 461 -0.99 20.68 -7.60
N HIS A 462 0.04 20.30 -8.34
CA HIS A 462 1.34 20.96 -8.34
C HIS A 462 1.37 22.12 -9.35
N PHE A 463 1.97 23.24 -8.97
CA PHE A 463 2.07 24.43 -9.82
C PHE A 463 3.40 25.18 -9.63
N LYS A 464 3.88 25.85 -10.68
CA LYS A 464 5.06 26.71 -10.59
C LYS A 464 4.81 27.97 -9.75
N PRO A 465 5.87 28.58 -9.17
CA PRO A 465 5.76 29.85 -8.46
C PRO A 465 4.99 30.92 -9.25
N GLY A 466 4.07 31.60 -8.57
CA GLY A 466 3.21 32.64 -9.16
C GLY A 466 1.94 32.13 -9.85
N LEU A 467 1.69 30.81 -9.90
CA LEU A 467 0.52 30.21 -10.55
C LEU A 467 -0.53 29.64 -9.59
N ARG A 468 -0.53 30.07 -8.32
CA ARG A 468 -1.46 29.57 -7.29
C ARG A 468 -2.93 29.81 -7.64
N ASP A 469 -3.28 31.02 -8.08
CA ASP A 469 -4.67 31.40 -8.36
C ASP A 469 -5.29 30.60 -9.52
N PRO A 470 -4.63 30.46 -10.69
CA PRO A 470 -5.14 29.59 -11.74
C PRO A 470 -5.20 28.11 -11.32
N ALA A 471 -4.21 27.60 -10.56
CA ALA A 471 -4.25 26.24 -10.03
C ALA A 471 -5.45 26.01 -9.10
N THR A 472 -5.69 26.96 -8.19
CA THR A 472 -6.82 26.91 -7.24
C THR A 472 -8.15 26.90 -8.00
N THR A 473 -8.33 27.83 -8.94
CA THR A 473 -9.56 27.93 -9.75
C THR A 473 -9.81 26.66 -10.54
N PHE A 474 -8.76 26.10 -11.17
CA PHE A 474 -8.85 24.84 -11.90
C PHE A 474 -9.28 23.68 -10.99
N LEU A 475 -8.64 23.53 -9.83
CA LEU A 475 -8.91 22.44 -8.88
C LEU A 475 -10.33 22.51 -8.29
N HIS A 476 -10.83 23.71 -7.99
CA HIS A 476 -12.22 23.90 -7.55
C HIS A 476 -13.23 23.48 -8.62
N ARG A 477 -13.00 23.82 -9.89
CA ARG A 477 -13.88 23.43 -10.99
C ARG A 477 -13.81 21.94 -11.27
N LEU A 478 -12.61 21.36 -11.25
CA LEU A 478 -12.41 19.94 -11.47
C LEU A 478 -13.10 19.11 -10.37
N SER A 479 -12.86 19.45 -9.09
CA SER A 479 -13.50 18.74 -7.97
C SER A 479 -15.03 18.82 -8.02
N ALA A 480 -15.59 19.97 -8.42
CA ALA A 480 -17.04 20.11 -8.59
C ALA A 480 -17.58 19.18 -9.67
N ARG A 481 -16.91 19.08 -10.82
CA ARG A 481 -17.32 18.19 -11.92
C ARG A 481 -17.16 16.71 -11.56
N MET A 482 -16.06 16.36 -10.88
CA MET A 482 -15.83 15.00 -10.39
C MET A 482 -16.88 14.57 -9.36
N ALA A 483 -17.36 15.49 -8.52
CA ALA A 483 -18.38 15.18 -7.51
C ALA A 483 -19.74 14.76 -8.09
N GLU A 484 -20.01 15.07 -9.37
CA GLU A 484 -21.21 14.63 -10.09
C GLU A 484 -21.12 13.16 -10.54
N LEU A 485 -19.94 12.53 -10.49
CA LEU A 485 -19.79 11.13 -10.84
C LEU A 485 -20.52 10.24 -9.81
N PRO A 486 -21.51 9.44 -10.23
CA PRO A 486 -22.29 8.61 -9.31
C PRO A 486 -21.40 7.70 -8.46
N GLY A 487 -21.65 7.66 -7.16
CA GLY A 487 -20.93 6.83 -6.20
C GLY A 487 -19.66 7.43 -5.61
N LEU A 488 -18.98 8.36 -6.30
CA LEU A 488 -17.66 8.86 -5.87
C LEU A 488 -17.73 9.60 -4.53
N ARG A 489 -18.71 10.48 -4.38
CA ARG A 489 -18.93 11.22 -3.13
C ARG A 489 -19.21 10.27 -1.96
N ALA A 490 -20.06 9.26 -2.16
CA ALA A 490 -20.42 8.31 -1.11
C ALA A 490 -19.21 7.47 -0.66
N LEU A 491 -18.39 7.03 -1.62
CA LEU A 491 -17.12 6.33 -1.35
C LEU A 491 -16.19 7.21 -0.50
N ASN A 492 -15.94 8.43 -0.95
CA ASN A 492 -15.04 9.37 -0.26
C ASN A 492 -15.54 9.69 1.15
N GLU A 493 -16.82 10.05 1.30
CA GLU A 493 -17.40 10.36 2.61
C GLU A 493 -17.30 9.16 3.57
N SER A 494 -17.47 7.93 3.07
CA SER A 494 -17.30 6.73 3.89
C SER A 494 -15.86 6.54 4.35
N GLN A 495 -14.90 6.61 3.43
CA GLN A 495 -13.48 6.42 3.78
C GLN A 495 -12.94 7.56 4.65
N ILE A 496 -13.33 8.81 4.39
CA ILE A 496 -12.96 9.96 5.24
C ILE A 496 -13.49 9.77 6.66
N ARG A 497 -14.76 9.37 6.86
CA ARG A 497 -15.31 9.12 8.20
C ARG A 497 -14.50 8.06 8.96
N THR A 498 -14.17 6.96 8.29
CA THR A 498 -13.39 5.88 8.91
C THR A 498 -11.95 6.32 9.17
N PHE A 499 -11.33 7.07 8.26
CA PHE A 499 -10.02 7.69 8.47
C PHE A 499 -10.04 8.58 9.73
N GLU A 500 -11.02 9.48 9.82
CA GLU A 500 -11.11 10.45 10.92
C GLU A 500 -11.35 9.79 12.28
N ALA A 501 -12.09 8.68 12.30
CA ALA A 501 -12.32 7.91 13.51
C ALA A 501 -11.03 7.31 14.10
N HIS A 502 -10.01 7.02 13.29
CA HIS A 502 -8.76 6.36 13.75
C HIS A 502 -7.55 7.29 13.75
N LEU A 503 -7.39 8.15 12.72
CA LEU A 503 -6.25 9.03 12.55
C LEU A 503 -6.56 10.51 12.75
N GLY A 504 -7.83 10.87 12.99
CA GLY A 504 -8.26 12.26 13.13
C GLY A 504 -8.43 12.96 11.78
N ALA A 505 -8.60 14.28 11.81
CA ALA A 505 -8.93 15.07 10.63
C ALA A 505 -7.99 14.79 9.44
N VAL A 506 -8.58 14.65 8.25
CA VAL A 506 -7.79 14.51 7.02
C VAL A 506 -6.86 15.72 6.82
N PRO A 507 -5.61 15.53 6.38
CA PRO A 507 -4.57 16.55 6.40
C PRO A 507 -4.63 17.55 5.22
N ALA A 508 -5.81 17.74 4.62
CA ALA A 508 -6.02 18.65 3.50
C ALA A 508 -7.50 19.05 3.37
N PRO A 509 -7.80 20.21 2.73
CA PRO A 509 -9.17 20.64 2.48
C PRO A 509 -9.99 19.61 1.69
N VAL A 510 -11.26 19.44 2.06
CA VAL A 510 -12.24 18.64 1.31
C VAL A 510 -13.09 19.57 0.46
N LEU A 511 -12.90 19.53 -0.86
CA LEU A 511 -13.68 20.31 -1.83
C LEU A 511 -14.68 19.38 -2.51
N ASN A 512 -15.98 19.70 -2.39
CA ASN A 512 -17.05 18.92 -3.03
C ASN A 512 -17.04 17.41 -2.67
N GLY A 513 -16.54 17.06 -1.48
CA GLY A 513 -16.39 15.66 -1.03
C GLY A 513 -15.08 14.99 -1.47
N ILE A 514 -14.13 15.73 -2.05
CA ILE A 514 -12.84 15.23 -2.53
C ILE A 514 -11.72 15.94 -1.78
N VAL A 515 -10.80 15.18 -1.18
CA VAL A 515 -9.61 15.76 -0.55
C VAL A 515 -8.75 16.40 -1.65
N CYS A 516 -8.33 17.64 -1.46
CA CYS A 516 -7.64 18.43 -2.49
C CYS A 516 -6.42 19.12 -1.90
N THR A 517 -5.25 18.89 -2.50
CA THR A 517 -3.99 19.50 -2.07
C THR A 517 -3.42 20.41 -3.16
N LEU A 518 -2.93 21.59 -2.77
CA LEU A 518 -2.21 22.54 -3.63
C LEU A 518 -0.75 22.60 -3.20
N LYS A 519 0.19 22.34 -4.11
CA LYS A 519 1.63 22.36 -3.84
C LYS A 519 2.39 23.22 -4.84
N GLU A 520 3.02 24.29 -4.37
CA GLU A 520 3.97 25.03 -5.20
C GLU A 520 5.23 24.17 -5.38
N ASN A 521 5.72 24.05 -6.61
CA ASN A 521 6.92 23.30 -6.94
C ASN A 521 7.74 24.04 -8.01
N PRO A 522 8.91 24.61 -7.67
CA PRO A 522 9.76 25.33 -8.62
C PRO A 522 10.41 24.41 -9.66
N ASP A 523 10.55 23.12 -9.36
CA ASP A 523 11.27 22.15 -10.19
C ASP A 523 10.39 21.49 -11.26
N LEU A 524 9.11 21.88 -11.36
CA LEU A 524 8.24 21.38 -12.43
C LEU A 524 8.80 21.76 -13.80
N ILE A 525 8.70 20.83 -14.75
CA ILE A 525 9.00 21.14 -16.16
C ILE A 525 7.84 21.96 -16.74
N LEU A 526 6.61 21.44 -16.63
CA LEU A 526 5.39 22.13 -17.06
C LEU A 526 4.87 23.13 -16.02
N PRO A 527 4.02 24.09 -16.40
CA PRO A 527 3.37 25.01 -15.46
C PRO A 527 2.57 24.32 -14.36
N PHE A 528 1.85 23.24 -14.70
CA PHE A 528 0.99 22.51 -13.79
C PHE A 528 1.15 20.99 -13.96
N ALA A 529 1.02 20.27 -12.84
CA ALA A 529 0.88 18.82 -12.82
C ALA A 529 -0.25 18.45 -11.85
N LEU A 530 -1.24 17.71 -12.35
CA LEU A 530 -2.33 17.15 -11.57
C LEU A 530 -2.04 15.66 -11.33
N THR A 531 -1.93 15.28 -10.06
CA THR A 531 -1.89 13.89 -9.64
C THR A 531 -3.26 13.47 -9.11
N THR A 532 -3.81 12.40 -9.65
CA THR A 532 -5.02 11.75 -9.13
C THR A 532 -4.63 10.56 -8.28
N GLU A 533 -5.33 10.31 -7.18
CA GLU A 533 -4.96 9.27 -6.22
C GLU A 533 -6.22 8.49 -5.85
N TYR A 534 -6.29 7.22 -6.27
CA TYR A 534 -7.39 6.32 -5.96
C TYR A 534 -6.89 5.14 -5.09
N PRO A 535 -7.63 4.70 -4.05
CA PRO A 535 -7.27 3.51 -3.29
C PRO A 535 -7.45 2.24 -4.14
N ASP A 536 -6.46 1.87 -4.97
CA ASP A 536 -6.60 0.87 -6.04
C ASP A 536 -5.63 -0.32 -6.00
N GLU A 537 -4.62 -0.31 -5.13
CA GLU A 537 -3.52 -1.28 -5.21
C GLU A 537 -3.98 -2.74 -5.00
N THR A 538 -5.15 -2.95 -4.37
CA THR A 538 -5.62 -4.29 -3.95
C THR A 538 -7.05 -4.65 -4.42
N ILE A 539 -7.66 -3.80 -5.25
CA ILE A 539 -9.08 -3.93 -5.66
C ILE A 539 -9.25 -4.71 -6.98
N TYR A 540 -10.38 -5.41 -7.10
CA TYR A 540 -10.79 -6.22 -8.26
C TYR A 540 -12.31 -6.13 -8.47
N GLY A 541 -12.80 -6.65 -9.59
CA GLY A 541 -14.23 -6.69 -9.90
C GLY A 541 -14.80 -5.28 -10.12
N ASP A 542 -16.02 -5.07 -9.67
CA ASP A 542 -16.75 -3.80 -9.79
C ASP A 542 -15.98 -2.62 -9.16
N ALA A 543 -15.25 -2.86 -8.07
CA ALA A 543 -14.43 -1.82 -7.44
C ALA A 543 -13.31 -1.34 -8.36
N PHE A 544 -12.64 -2.25 -9.07
CA PHE A 544 -11.62 -1.91 -10.06
C PHE A 544 -12.23 -1.21 -11.27
N GLU A 545 -13.40 -1.65 -11.74
CA GLU A 545 -14.14 -0.98 -12.82
C GLU A 545 -14.50 0.46 -12.46
N PHE A 546 -14.98 0.66 -11.23
CA PHE A 546 -15.30 1.98 -10.73
C PHE A 546 -14.05 2.87 -10.61
N ALA A 547 -12.94 2.32 -10.11
CA ALA A 547 -11.68 3.05 -9.98
C ALA A 547 -11.18 3.59 -11.32
N HIS A 548 -11.09 2.73 -12.35
CA HIS A 548 -10.62 3.21 -13.67
C HIS A 548 -11.65 4.08 -14.39
N THR A 549 -12.94 4.00 -14.01
CA THR A 549 -13.96 4.98 -14.42
C THR A 549 -13.70 6.35 -13.79
N VAL A 550 -13.35 6.42 -12.51
CA VAL A 550 -13.00 7.68 -11.83
C VAL A 550 -11.74 8.28 -12.45
N GLN A 551 -10.70 7.48 -12.67
CA GLN A 551 -9.45 7.93 -13.32
C GLN A 551 -9.70 8.48 -14.73
N MET A 552 -10.49 7.77 -15.54
CA MET A 552 -10.89 8.21 -16.87
C MET A 552 -11.60 9.57 -16.83
N ASN A 553 -12.58 9.73 -15.94
CA ASN A 553 -13.34 10.98 -15.82
C ASN A 553 -12.44 12.14 -15.37
N ALA A 554 -11.47 11.91 -14.49
CA ALA A 554 -10.53 12.97 -14.08
C ALA A 554 -9.78 13.57 -15.28
N VAL A 555 -9.34 12.73 -16.23
CA VAL A 555 -8.68 13.18 -17.46
C VAL A 555 -9.68 13.89 -18.39
N ILE A 556 -10.85 13.31 -18.62
CA ILE A 556 -11.88 13.89 -19.51
C ILE A 556 -12.33 15.27 -19.01
N GLU A 557 -12.55 15.40 -17.70
CA GLU A 557 -13.00 16.66 -17.10
C GLU A 557 -11.87 17.70 -17.06
N ALA A 558 -10.62 17.29 -16.80
CA ALA A 558 -9.46 18.16 -16.94
C ALA A 558 -9.32 18.69 -18.39
N ALA A 559 -9.43 17.81 -19.38
CA ALA A 559 -9.38 18.20 -20.80
C ALA A 559 -10.52 19.14 -21.19
N THR A 560 -11.74 18.90 -20.68
CA THR A 560 -12.91 19.76 -20.92
C THR A 560 -12.70 21.16 -20.35
N LEU A 561 -12.06 21.28 -19.17
CA LEU A 561 -11.70 22.58 -18.61
C LEU A 561 -10.64 23.29 -19.46
N LEU A 562 -9.63 22.56 -19.97
CA LEU A 562 -8.62 23.13 -20.87
C LEU A 562 -9.24 23.65 -22.18
N GLU A 563 -10.14 22.88 -22.80
CA GLU A 563 -10.88 23.32 -24.00
C GLU A 563 -11.70 24.58 -23.74
N ALA A 564 -12.28 24.71 -22.55
CA ALA A 564 -13.02 25.91 -22.12
C ALA A 564 -12.10 27.10 -21.77
N GLY A 565 -10.79 26.99 -22.03
CA GLY A 565 -9.80 28.04 -21.80
C GLY A 565 -9.27 28.12 -20.36
N ALA A 566 -9.54 27.13 -19.51
CA ALA A 566 -8.88 27.06 -18.21
C ALA A 566 -7.37 26.91 -18.41
N LEU A 567 -6.58 27.63 -17.60
CA LEU A 567 -5.11 27.67 -17.69
C LEU A 567 -4.54 28.23 -19.02
N ALA A 568 -5.38 28.65 -19.98
CA ALA A 568 -4.94 29.16 -21.29
C ALA A 568 -4.06 30.41 -21.18
N ASN A 569 -4.31 31.28 -20.19
CA ASN A 569 -3.48 32.47 -19.92
C ASN A 569 -2.07 32.12 -19.38
N CYS A 570 -1.80 30.86 -19.09
CA CYS A 570 -0.50 30.35 -18.66
C CYS A 570 0.30 29.71 -19.81
N ILE A 571 -0.29 29.62 -21.01
CA ILE A 571 0.41 29.25 -22.24
C ILE A 571 1.33 30.44 -22.57
N ARG A 572 2.66 30.26 -22.48
CA ARG A 572 3.56 31.27 -23.05
C ARG A 572 3.39 31.26 -24.57
N PRO A 573 3.45 32.42 -25.24
CA PRO A 573 3.51 32.48 -26.69
C PRO A 573 4.73 31.74 -27.25
#